data_AF-A0ABD7SSG5-F1
#
_entry.id   AF-A0ABD7SSG5-F1
#
_cell.length_a   1.000
_cell.length_b   1.000
_cell.length_c   1.000
_cell.angle_alpha   90.00
_cell.angle_beta   90.00
_cell.angle_gamma   90.00
#
_symmetry.space_group_name_H-M   'P 1'
#
loop_
_entity.id
_entity.type
_entity.pdbx_description
1 polymer ?
#
loop_
_entity_poly.entity_id
_entity_poly.type
_entity_poly.pdbx_seq_one_letter_code
_entity_poly.pdbx_strand_id
1 'polypeptide(L)'
;MLHTHGIQQDEVTTNGRFNMALFKQRLIDVTQIGQRIHPKSQVRLAKLLGATGDSEAITKSITFVFNSADARLKRRVEKGVGYVYEKVSD
;
A
#
# COMPACT_ATOMS: atom_id res chain seq x y z
N MET A 1 -11.51 9.69 -10.18
CA MET A 1 -10.07 9.56 -10.48
C MET A 1 -9.41 8.87 -9.30
N LEU A 2 -8.74 7.71 -9.47
CA LEU A 2 -7.89 7.21 -8.39
C LEU A 2 -6.62 8.04 -8.39
N HIS A 3 -6.42 8.79 -7.32
CA HIS A 3 -5.17 9.49 -7.05
C HIS A 3 -4.07 8.43 -6.96
N THR A 4 -3.08 8.48 -7.85
CA THR A 4 -1.85 7.70 -7.71
C THR A 4 -1.01 8.14 -6.51
N HIS A 5 -1.49 9.14 -5.73
CA HIS A 5 -0.78 9.80 -4.64
C HIS A 5 0.60 10.34 -5.08
N GLY A 6 0.80 10.54 -6.39
CA GLY A 6 2.09 10.95 -6.95
C GLY A 6 3.12 9.83 -7.10
N ILE A 7 2.76 8.56 -6.81
CA ILE A 7 3.66 7.41 -6.95
C ILE A 7 3.84 7.07 -8.43
N GLN A 8 5.08 7.06 -8.88
CA GLN A 8 5.49 6.66 -10.21
C GLN A 8 5.91 5.18 -10.24
N GLN A 9 5.86 4.57 -11.42
CA GLN A 9 6.12 3.14 -11.59
C GLN A 9 7.57 2.75 -11.31
N ASP A 10 8.52 3.59 -11.71
CA ASP A 10 9.95 3.44 -11.46
C ASP A 10 10.29 3.42 -9.95
N GLU A 11 9.57 4.19 -9.14
CA GLU A 11 9.76 4.22 -7.67
C GLU A 11 9.37 2.91 -6.97
N VAL A 12 8.55 2.08 -7.62
CA VAL A 12 8.00 0.84 -7.05
C VAL A 12 8.34 -0.39 -7.89
N THR A 13 9.31 -0.27 -8.79
CA THR A 13 9.81 -1.39 -9.58
C THR A 13 11.27 -1.70 -9.26
N THR A 14 11.65 -2.96 -9.37
CA THR A 14 13.02 -3.43 -9.21
C THR A 14 13.28 -4.45 -10.31
N ASN A 15 14.35 -4.27 -11.09
CA ASN A 15 14.67 -5.13 -12.24
C ASN A 15 13.47 -5.32 -13.21
N GLY A 16 12.70 -4.24 -13.44
CA GLY A 16 11.53 -4.25 -14.32
C GLY A 16 10.28 -4.94 -13.75
N ARG A 17 10.27 -5.33 -12.47
CA ARG A 17 9.13 -5.98 -11.81
C ARG A 17 8.61 -5.15 -10.66
N PHE A 18 7.30 -5.13 -10.48
CA PHE A 18 6.67 -4.45 -9.35
C PHE A 18 7.14 -5.04 -8.02
N ASN A 19 7.56 -4.17 -7.11
CA ASN A 19 8.08 -4.52 -5.81
C ASN A 19 7.11 -4.04 -4.71
N MET A 20 6.46 -4.99 -4.06
CA MET A 20 5.46 -4.72 -3.03
C MET A 20 6.02 -3.97 -1.81
N ALA A 21 7.30 -4.19 -1.47
CA ALA A 21 7.95 -3.52 -0.36
C ALA A 21 8.21 -2.04 -0.67
N LEU A 22 8.72 -1.74 -1.87
CA LEU A 22 8.88 -0.35 -2.33
C LEU A 22 7.54 0.37 -2.44
N PHE A 23 6.51 -0.33 -2.94
CA PHE A 23 5.15 0.20 -2.95
C PHE A 23 4.65 0.58 -1.55
N LYS A 24 4.85 -0.28 -0.55
CA LYS A 24 4.53 0.06 0.85
C LYS A 24 5.28 1.32 1.29
N GLN A 25 6.59 1.38 1.06
CA GLN A 25 7.41 2.52 1.48
C GLN A 25 6.91 3.83 0.86
N ARG A 26 6.78 3.88 -0.47
CA ARG A 26 6.29 5.07 -1.16
C ARG A 26 4.88 5.46 -0.75
N LEU A 27 3.99 4.48 -0.53
CA LEU A 27 2.65 4.78 -0.06
C LEU A 27 2.65 5.42 1.33
N ILE A 28 3.53 4.99 2.25
CA ILE A 28 3.67 5.62 3.57
C ILE A 28 4.26 7.03 3.44
N ASP A 29 5.27 7.20 2.58
CA ASP A 29 5.95 8.49 2.39
C ASP A 29 4.98 9.58 1.88
N VAL A 30 4.12 9.24 0.91
CA VAL A 30 3.15 10.19 0.33
C VAL A 30 1.85 10.32 1.14
N THR A 31 1.62 9.42 2.10
CA THR A 31 0.46 9.49 3.00
C THR A 31 0.71 10.56 4.07
N GLN A 32 -0.30 11.37 4.36
CA GLN A 32 -0.22 12.37 5.41
C GLN A 32 -0.33 11.74 6.81
N ILE A 33 0.31 12.33 7.82
CA ILE A 33 0.14 11.89 9.21
C ILE A 33 -1.35 11.99 9.61
N GLY A 34 -1.86 10.97 10.26
CA GLY A 34 -3.27 10.80 10.63
C GLY A 34 -4.16 10.20 9.55
N GLN A 35 -3.68 10.09 8.31
CA GLN A 35 -4.44 9.49 7.22
C GLN A 35 -4.42 7.95 7.29
N ARG A 36 -5.54 7.34 6.89
CA ARG A 36 -5.72 5.88 6.86
C ARG A 36 -5.46 5.31 5.48
N ILE A 37 -4.71 4.21 5.47
CA ILE A 37 -4.41 3.39 4.30
C ILE A 37 -5.23 2.11 4.40
N HIS A 38 -6.11 1.91 3.41
CA HIS A 38 -6.94 0.72 3.27
C HIS A 38 -6.32 -0.22 2.23
N PRO A 39 -5.72 -1.36 2.62
CA PRO A 39 -5.01 -2.27 1.70
C PRO A 39 -5.84 -2.70 0.48
N LYS A 40 -7.12 -3.01 0.69
CA LYS A 40 -8.05 -3.40 -0.39
C LYS A 40 -8.20 -2.31 -1.45
N SER A 41 -8.21 -1.04 -1.04
CA SER A 41 -8.33 0.10 -1.94
C SER A 41 -7.05 0.34 -2.76
N GLN A 42 -5.91 -0.18 -2.29
CA GLN A 42 -4.61 -0.02 -2.96
C GLN A 42 -4.38 -1.01 -4.11
N VAL A 43 -5.22 -2.04 -4.25
CA VAL A 43 -5.09 -3.07 -5.30
C VAL A 43 -5.11 -2.46 -6.70
N ARG A 44 -6.03 -1.52 -6.94
CA ARG A 44 -6.15 -0.87 -8.25
C ARG A 44 -4.93 -0.02 -8.57
N LEU A 45 -4.38 0.68 -7.57
CA LEU A 45 -3.15 1.45 -7.73
C LEU A 45 -1.96 0.53 -8.01
N ALA A 46 -1.78 -0.53 -7.22
CA ALA A 46 -0.73 -1.52 -7.44
C ALA A 46 -0.78 -2.11 -8.86
N LYS A 47 -1.98 -2.46 -9.36
CA LYS A 47 -2.16 -2.94 -10.74
C LYS A 47 -1.74 -1.90 -11.79
N LEU A 48 -2.11 -0.64 -11.61
CA LEU A 48 -1.71 0.44 -12.52
C LEU A 48 -0.19 0.65 -12.51
N LEU A 49 0.48 0.39 -11.39
CA LEU A 49 1.92 0.48 -11.24
C LEU A 49 2.65 -0.81 -11.67
N GLY A 50 1.94 -1.80 -12.22
CA GLY A 50 2.55 -3.01 -12.80
C GLY A 50 2.51 -4.26 -11.92
N ALA A 51 1.75 -4.28 -10.82
CA ALA A 51 1.51 -5.50 -10.05
C ALA A 51 0.73 -6.53 -10.89
N THR A 52 1.33 -7.70 -11.10
CA THR A 52 0.73 -8.81 -11.85
C THR A 52 0.02 -9.78 -10.93
N GLY A 53 -1.13 -10.32 -11.37
CA GLY A 53 -1.90 -11.32 -10.64
C GLY A 53 -3.38 -10.96 -10.48
N ASP A 54 -4.15 -11.88 -9.91
CA ASP A 54 -5.54 -11.61 -9.58
C ASP A 54 -5.66 -10.62 -8.40
N SER A 55 -6.82 -9.97 -8.30
CA SER A 55 -7.03 -8.93 -7.28
C SER A 55 -6.95 -9.48 -5.85
N GLU A 56 -7.29 -10.75 -5.63
CA GLU A 56 -7.29 -11.36 -4.31
C GLU A 56 -5.86 -11.65 -3.84
N ALA A 57 -5.02 -12.21 -4.71
CA ALA A 57 -3.60 -12.43 -4.46
C ALA A 57 -2.86 -11.12 -4.17
N ILE A 58 -3.15 -10.06 -4.94
CA ILE A 58 -2.58 -8.73 -4.70
C ILE A 58 -3.05 -8.18 -3.35
N THR A 59 -4.34 -8.30 -3.03
CA THR A 59 -4.89 -7.86 -1.73
C THR A 59 -4.18 -8.55 -0.56
N LYS A 60 -4.01 -9.89 -0.64
CA LYS A 60 -3.31 -10.69 0.36
C LYS A 60 -1.86 -10.23 0.50
N SER A 61 -1.17 -9.99 -0.61
CA SER A 61 0.22 -9.54 -0.63
C SER A 61 0.40 -8.15 -0.02
N ILE A 62 -0.46 -7.18 -0.38
CA ILE A 62 -0.44 -5.84 0.22
C ILE A 62 -0.71 -5.94 1.72
N THR A 63 -1.74 -6.67 2.14
CA THR A 63 -2.08 -6.83 3.56
C THR A 63 -0.94 -7.47 4.34
N PHE A 64 -0.29 -8.50 3.77
CA PHE A 64 0.85 -9.17 4.38
C PHE A 64 2.03 -8.20 4.58
N VAL A 65 2.39 -7.44 3.53
CA VAL A 65 3.49 -6.48 3.58
C VAL A 65 3.19 -5.32 4.54
N PHE A 66 1.95 -4.84 4.59
CA PHE A 66 1.54 -3.80 5.55
C PHE A 66 1.51 -4.29 7.00
N ASN A 67 1.32 -5.59 7.24
CA ASN A 67 1.44 -6.18 8.57
C ASN A 67 2.88 -6.29 9.08
N SER A 68 3.90 -6.14 8.22
CA SER A 68 5.27 -6.04 8.71
C SER A 68 5.46 -4.75 9.52
N ALA A 69 6.24 -4.83 10.59
CA ALA A 69 6.48 -3.71 11.49
C ALA A 69 7.05 -2.51 10.73
N ASP A 70 6.42 -1.35 10.89
CA ASP A 70 6.92 -0.04 10.44
C ASP A 70 6.52 0.97 11.52
N ALA A 71 7.50 1.66 12.10
CA ALA A 71 7.27 2.56 13.23
C ALA A 71 6.33 3.73 12.89
N ARG A 72 6.19 4.05 11.60
CA ARG A 72 5.35 5.12 11.08
C ARG A 72 3.89 4.73 10.98
N LEU A 73 3.55 3.45 11.13
CA LEU A 73 2.19 2.94 10.96
C LEU A 73 1.63 2.35 12.25
N LYS A 74 0.37 2.71 12.54
CA LYS A 74 -0.45 2.05 13.56
C LYS A 74 -1.54 1.21 12.89
N ARG A 75 -1.51 -0.11 13.12
CA ARG A 75 -2.55 -1.02 12.65
C ARG A 75 -3.84 -0.85 13.46
N ARG A 76 -4.97 -0.80 12.78
CA ARG A 76 -6.32 -0.82 13.37
C ARG A 76 -7.20 -1.85 12.66
N VAL A 77 -8.26 -2.28 13.33
CA VAL A 77 -9.28 -3.17 12.75
C VAL A 77 -10.58 -2.40 12.66
N GLU A 78 -11.14 -2.30 11.46
CA GLU A 78 -12.42 -1.63 11.20
C GLU A 78 -13.48 -2.67 10.80
N LYS A 79 -14.62 -2.65 11.51
CA LYS A 79 -15.74 -3.57 11.27
C LYS A 79 -16.25 -3.40 9.83
N GLY A 80 -16.36 -4.51 9.09
CA GLY A 80 -16.80 -4.53 7.69
C GLY A 80 -15.71 -4.21 6.66
N VAL A 81 -14.56 -3.68 7.07
CA VAL A 81 -13.45 -3.32 6.16
C VAL A 81 -12.28 -4.30 6.32
N GLY A 82 -11.87 -4.56 7.56
CA GLY A 82 -10.72 -5.40 7.93
C GLY A 82 -9.58 -4.58 8.51
N TYR A 83 -8.33 -4.96 8.20
CA TYR A 83 -7.14 -4.22 8.64
C TYR A 83 -6.99 -2.90 7.90
N VAL A 84 -6.74 -1.83 8.65
CA VAL A 84 -6.39 -0.51 8.14
C VAL A 84 -5.14 -0.01 8.86
N TYR A 85 -4.39 0.88 8.24
CA TYR A 85 -3.11 1.37 8.76
C TYR A 85 -3.14 2.89 8.77
N GLU A 86 -2.87 3.50 9.91
CA GLU A 86 -2.83 4.95 10.07
C GLU A 86 -1.38 5.40 10.15
N LYS A 87 -0.99 6.41 9.37
CA LYS A 87 0.33 7.02 9.53
C LYS A 87 0.35 7.83 10.83
N VAL A 88 1.32 7.56 11.71
CA VAL A 88 1.44 8.18 13.03
C VAL A 88 2.76 8.94 13.23
N SER A 89 3.73 8.75 12.33
CA SER A 89 4.99 9.51 12.31
C SER A 89 5.58 9.53 10.89
N ASP A 90 6.61 10.37 10.69
CA ASP A 90 7.48 10.32 9.50
C ASP A 90 8.65 9.36 9.67
#